data_AF-A0A7C8YD15-F1
#
_entry.id   AF-A0A7C8YD15-F1
#
_cell.length_a   1.000
_cell.length_b   1.000
_cell.length_c   1.000
_cell.angle_alpha   90.00
_cell.angle_beta   90.00
_cell.angle_gamma   90.00
#
_symmetry.space_group_name_H-M   'P 1'
#
loop_
_entity.id
_entity.type
_entity.pdbx_description
1 polymer ?
#
loop_
_entity_poly.entity_id
_entity_poly.type
_entity_poly.pdbx_seq_one_letter_code
_entity_poly.pdbx_strand_id
1 'polypeptide(L)'
;ALPIFQVQLFFSASSNLFISHAHLRHLRICGYNGESLPSWMMKHQLHCSLPNLVSIVITGGYNSKVTSLCSFGRLPHLQRLCLREFNSVEYIEEDKDNSPVNEDTVSKVSPLFPSLEELRLWKMPKLKG
;
A
#
# COMPACT_ATOMS: atom_id res chain seq x y z
N ALA A 1 -17.27 15.16 -17.15
CA ALA A 1 -16.86 13.74 -17.01
C ALA A 1 -15.34 13.70 -17.00
N LEU A 2 -14.71 13.46 -15.84
CA LEU A 2 -13.26 13.36 -15.74
C LEU A 2 -12.83 11.94 -16.16
N PRO A 3 -11.77 11.79 -16.98
CA PRO A 3 -11.28 10.48 -17.35
C PRO A 3 -10.65 9.85 -16.11
N ILE A 4 -11.33 8.83 -15.57
CA ILE A 4 -10.72 7.94 -14.59
C ILE A 4 -9.66 7.17 -15.37
N PHE A 5 -8.39 7.54 -15.20
CA PHE A 5 -7.25 6.76 -15.67
C PHE A 5 -7.30 5.39 -14.98
N GLN A 6 -8.04 4.46 -15.56
CA GLN A 6 -7.99 3.03 -15.29
C GLN A 6 -6.64 2.55 -15.85
N VAL A 7 -5.56 2.80 -15.12
CA VAL A 7 -4.30 2.11 -15.39
C VAL A 7 -4.51 0.69 -14.88
N GLN A 8 -5.07 -0.17 -15.72
CA GLN A 8 -5.11 -1.60 -15.49
C GLN A 8 -3.69 -2.12 -15.68
N LEU A 9 -2.87 -1.98 -14.65
CA LEU A 9 -1.52 -2.55 -14.61
C LEU A 9 -1.68 -4.08 -14.54
N PHE A 10 -1.67 -4.73 -15.71
CA PHE A 10 -1.37 -6.15 -15.81
C PHE A 10 0.10 -6.34 -15.41
N PHE A 11 0.38 -6.39 -14.11
CA PHE A 11 1.64 -6.95 -13.65
C PHE A 11 1.53 -8.47 -13.76
N SER A 12 1.80 -8.99 -14.95
CA SER A 12 2.34 -10.34 -15.08
C SER A 12 3.66 -10.36 -14.30
N ALA A 13 3.88 -11.38 -13.49
CA ALA A 13 4.93 -11.50 -12.47
C ALA A 13 6.38 -11.55 -13.02
N SER A 14 6.65 -10.98 -14.21
CA SER A 14 7.91 -11.15 -14.93
C SER A 14 8.46 -9.85 -15.55
N SER A 15 8.26 -8.69 -14.91
CA SER A 15 8.83 -7.45 -15.44
C SER A 15 9.38 -6.55 -14.34
N ASN A 16 10.70 -6.64 -14.16
CA ASN A 16 11.55 -5.75 -13.36
C ASN A 16 11.63 -4.32 -13.95
N LEU A 17 10.51 -3.65 -14.25
CA LEU A 17 10.56 -2.25 -14.67
C LEU A 17 10.39 -1.32 -13.47
N PHE A 18 11.55 -0.94 -12.92
CA PHE A 18 11.77 0.33 -12.22
C PHE A 18 11.25 1.49 -13.08
N ILE A 19 10.00 1.88 -12.90
CA ILE A 19 9.56 3.20 -13.35
C ILE A 19 9.24 3.96 -12.09
N SER A 20 10.08 4.96 -11.76
CA SER A 20 9.75 5.97 -10.77
C SER A 20 8.51 6.70 -11.27
N HIS A 21 7.33 6.24 -10.87
CA HIS A 21 6.08 6.89 -11.23
C HIS A 21 5.85 8.08 -10.31
N ALA A 22 6.77 9.06 -10.33
CA ALA A 22 6.67 10.27 -9.53
C ALA A 22 5.35 11.02 -9.76
N HIS A 23 4.66 10.79 -10.87
CA HIS A 23 3.38 11.44 -11.19
C HIS A 23 2.15 10.56 -10.90
N LEU A 24 2.32 9.33 -10.39
CA LEU A 24 1.19 8.45 -10.10
C LEU A 24 0.46 8.94 -8.85
N ARG A 25 -0.75 9.48 -9.06
CA ARG A 25 -1.63 9.94 -7.98
C ARG A 25 -2.66 8.91 -7.56
N HIS A 26 -3.02 7.99 -8.45
CA HIS A 26 -4.06 6.99 -8.20
C HIS A 26 -3.56 5.62 -8.60
N LEU A 27 -3.52 4.69 -7.65
CA LEU A 27 -3.19 3.29 -7.88
C LEU A 27 -4.45 2.45 -7.68
N ARG A 28 -4.81 1.68 -8.70
CA ARG A 28 -5.92 0.73 -8.64
C ARG A 28 -5.46 -0.66 -9.09
N ILE A 29 -5.59 -1.63 -8.20
CA ILE A 29 -5.30 -3.05 -8.46
C ILE A 29 -6.60 -3.83 -8.24
N CYS A 30 -7.04 -4.59 -9.24
CA CYS A 30 -8.28 -5.37 -9.18
C CYS A 30 -8.01 -6.85 -9.45
N GLY A 31 -8.68 -7.74 -8.71
CA GLY A 31 -8.57 -9.19 -8.91
C GLY A 31 -7.20 -9.75 -8.55
N TYR A 32 -6.54 -9.19 -7.53
CA TYR A 32 -5.22 -9.66 -7.10
C TYR A 32 -5.30 -11.07 -6.53
N ASN A 33 -4.72 -12.06 -7.22
CA ASN A 33 -4.70 -13.46 -6.83
C ASN A 33 -3.29 -13.97 -6.47
N GLY A 34 -2.35 -13.06 -6.19
CA GLY A 34 -1.00 -13.42 -5.76
C GLY A 34 -0.96 -14.01 -4.35
N GLU A 35 0.14 -14.69 -4.02
CA GLU A 35 0.37 -15.23 -2.68
C GLU A 35 0.96 -14.19 -1.72
N SER A 36 1.70 -13.23 -2.25
CA SER A 36 2.25 -12.07 -1.53
C SER A 36 2.05 -10.82 -2.37
N LEU A 37 2.09 -9.62 -1.80
CA LEU A 37 2.09 -8.37 -2.57
C LEU A 37 3.38 -8.24 -3.42
N PRO A 38 3.35 -7.44 -4.51
CA PRO A 38 4.54 -7.22 -5.32
C PRO A 38 5.69 -6.66 -4.49
N SER A 39 6.92 -7.09 -4.78
CA SER A 39 8.11 -6.67 -4.01
C SER A 39 8.30 -5.15 -3.96
N TRP A 40 7.92 -4.42 -5.00
CA TRP A 40 7.97 -2.95 -5.02
C TRP A 40 7.02 -2.30 -4.01
N MET A 41 5.90 -2.96 -3.69
CA MET A 41 4.89 -2.50 -2.74
C MET A 41 5.32 -2.78 -1.30
N MET A 42 6.03 -3.88 -1.09
CA MET A 42 6.61 -4.29 0.19
C MET A 42 7.93 -3.57 0.53
N LYS A 43 8.41 -2.64 -0.30
CA LYS A 43 9.61 -1.87 0.02
C LYS A 43 9.28 -0.84 1.11
N HIS A 44 10.12 -0.79 2.15
CA HIS A 44 10.10 0.24 3.20
C HIS A 44 10.18 1.70 2.68
N GLN A 45 10.46 1.89 1.40
CA GLN A 45 10.59 3.19 0.73
C GLN A 45 9.49 3.41 -0.33
N LEU A 46 8.29 2.86 -0.09
CA LEU A 46 7.13 3.09 -0.98
C LEU A 46 6.86 4.59 -1.19
N HIS A 47 7.04 5.39 -0.13
CA HIS A 47 6.95 6.85 -0.18
C HIS A 47 8.00 7.51 -1.09
N CYS A 48 9.18 6.93 -1.27
CA CYS A 48 10.17 7.43 -2.24
C CYS A 48 9.80 7.05 -3.68
N SER A 49 9.19 5.88 -3.86
CA SER A 49 8.85 5.35 -5.19
C SER A 49 7.56 5.98 -5.75
N LEU A 50 6.62 6.31 -4.87
CA LEU A 50 5.30 6.84 -5.18
C LEU A 50 4.98 8.06 -4.29
N PRO A 51 5.79 9.14 -4.35
CA PRO A 51 5.68 10.26 -3.42
C PRO A 51 4.35 11.02 -3.52
N ASN A 52 3.76 11.07 -4.72
CA ASN A 52 2.56 11.84 -5.02
C ASN A 52 1.28 11.01 -4.99
N LEU A 53 1.31 9.83 -4.36
CA LEU A 53 0.16 8.93 -4.34
C LEU A 53 -0.93 9.44 -3.40
N VAL A 54 -2.11 9.67 -3.95
CA VAL A 54 -3.28 10.24 -3.25
C VAL A 54 -4.34 9.20 -2.97
N SER A 55 -4.51 8.22 -3.86
CA SER A 55 -5.52 7.19 -3.71
C SER A 55 -4.95 5.82 -4.03
N ILE A 56 -5.24 4.87 -3.15
CA ILE A 56 -4.96 3.44 -3.33
C ILE A 56 -6.27 2.68 -3.25
N VAL A 57 -6.54 1.86 -4.26
CA VAL A 57 -7.65 0.91 -4.26
C VAL A 57 -7.11 -0.45 -4.65
N ILE A 58 -7.15 -1.41 -3.73
CA ILE A 58 -6.70 -2.78 -3.98
C ILE A 58 -7.86 -3.72 -3.70
N THR A 59 -8.21 -4.52 -4.70
CA THR A 59 -9.23 -5.56 -4.58
C THR A 59 -8.56 -6.90 -4.82
N GLY A 60 -8.52 -7.74 -3.78
CA GLY A 60 -8.16 -9.14 -3.90
C GLY A 60 -9.14 -9.89 -4.78
N GLY A 61 -8.70 -10.96 -5.42
CA GLY A 61 -9.61 -11.95 -5.98
C GLY A 61 -9.95 -13.02 -4.95
N TYR A 62 -10.95 -13.85 -5.26
CA TYR A 62 -11.44 -14.90 -4.36
C TYR A 62 -10.37 -15.88 -3.88
N ASN A 63 -9.30 -16.07 -4.67
CA ASN A 63 -8.20 -16.98 -4.39
C ASN A 63 -6.95 -16.27 -3.83
N SER A 64 -7.07 -15.00 -3.43
CA SER A 64 -5.95 -14.26 -2.83
C SER A 64 -5.49 -14.91 -1.53
N LYS A 65 -4.22 -15.31 -1.49
CA LYS A 65 -3.57 -15.88 -0.30
C LYS A 65 -2.69 -14.88 0.45
N VAL A 66 -2.75 -13.60 0.09
CA VAL A 66 -1.98 -12.55 0.75
C VAL A 66 -2.29 -12.56 2.26
N THR A 67 -1.26 -12.72 3.08
CA THR A 67 -1.36 -12.80 4.55
C THR A 67 -0.92 -11.53 5.25
N SER A 68 0.01 -10.76 4.65
CA SER A 68 0.46 -9.47 5.15
C SER A 68 0.31 -8.38 4.10
N LEU A 69 0.04 -7.16 4.56
CA LEU A 69 0.05 -5.95 3.75
C LEU A 69 1.22 -5.06 4.16
N CYS A 70 1.79 -4.31 3.21
CA CYS A 70 2.77 -3.28 3.52
C CYS A 70 2.13 -2.12 4.30
N SER A 71 2.94 -1.39 5.06
CA SER A 71 2.51 -0.12 5.64
C SER A 71 2.28 0.93 4.55
N PHE A 72 1.08 1.49 4.53
CA PHE A 72 0.74 2.65 3.70
C PHE A 72 0.92 3.97 4.47
N GLY A 73 1.26 3.90 5.76
CA GLY A 73 1.22 5.04 6.69
C GLY A 73 2.21 6.15 6.36
N ARG A 74 3.32 5.85 5.68
CA ARG A 74 4.34 6.85 5.32
C ARG A 74 4.07 7.60 4.02
N LEU A 75 2.96 7.32 3.33
CA LEU A 75 2.61 8.03 2.11
C LEU A 75 2.10 9.44 2.44
N PRO A 76 2.85 10.51 2.07
CA PRO A 76 2.61 11.85 2.61
C PRO A 76 1.31 12.47 2.10
N HIS A 77 0.86 12.08 0.90
CA HIS A 77 -0.31 12.66 0.23
C HIS A 77 -1.48 11.70 0.13
N LEU A 78 -1.41 10.52 0.77
CA LEU A 78 -2.45 9.50 0.68
C LEU A 78 -3.70 9.97 1.41
N GLN A 79 -4.75 10.28 0.65
CA GLN A 79 -6.07 10.69 1.16
C GLN A 79 -7.04 9.52 1.22
N ARG A 80 -6.95 8.58 0.27
CA ARG A 80 -7.88 7.45 0.19
C ARG A 80 -7.12 6.12 0.17
N LEU A 81 -7.43 5.25 1.12
CA LEU A 81 -7.02 3.85 1.14
C LEU A 81 -8.24 2.95 1.15
N CYS A 82 -8.42 2.16 0.09
CA CYS A 82 -9.49 1.18 -0.01
C CYS A 82 -8.93 -0.21 -0.28
N LEU A 83 -9.16 -1.13 0.65
CA LEU A 83 -8.76 -2.52 0.56
C LEU A 83 -10.00 -3.41 0.60
N ARG A 84 -10.12 -4.32 -0.36
CA ARG A 84 -11.29 -5.18 -0.51
C ARG A 84 -10.89 -6.63 -0.77
N GLU A 85 -11.65 -7.55 -0.21
CA GLU A 85 -11.61 -8.99 -0.56
C GLU A 85 -10.25 -9.65 -0.28
N PHE A 86 -9.63 -9.25 0.83
CA PHE A 86 -8.41 -9.86 1.36
C PHE A 86 -8.75 -10.81 2.51
N ASN A 87 -9.25 -12.00 2.15
CA ASN A 87 -9.77 -12.97 3.11
C ASN A 87 -8.70 -13.61 4.01
N SER A 88 -7.45 -13.57 3.57
CA SER A 88 -6.32 -14.23 4.23
C SER A 88 -5.41 -13.27 5.00
N VAL A 89 -5.61 -11.94 4.85
CA VAL A 89 -4.74 -10.94 5.49
C VAL A 89 -5.01 -10.91 6.98
N GLU A 90 -3.94 -11.06 7.77
CA GLU A 90 -3.99 -11.02 9.23
C GLU A 90 -3.36 -9.76 9.81
N TYR A 91 -2.31 -9.24 9.15
CA TYR A 91 -1.51 -8.12 9.67
C TYR A 91 -1.19 -7.09 8.59
N ILE A 92 -0.99 -5.85 9.03
CA ILE A 92 -0.34 -4.79 8.27
C ILE A 92 1.05 -4.65 8.88
N GLU A 93 2.08 -4.76 8.06
CA GLU A 93 3.46 -4.61 8.51
C GLU A 93 3.68 -3.20 9.06
N GLU A 94 4.32 -3.11 10.23
CA GLU A 94 4.73 -1.83 10.80
C GLU A 94 5.98 -1.31 10.09
N ASP A 95 6.02 0.00 9.85
CA ASP A 95 7.22 0.69 9.41
C ASP A 95 8.24 0.76 10.56
N LYS A 96 9.03 -0.30 10.73
CA LYS A 96 10.20 -0.25 11.62
C LYS A 96 11.30 0.54 10.92
N ASP A 97 11.46 1.81 11.30
CA ASP A 97 12.67 2.57 10.94
C ASP A 97 13.85 1.90 11.65
N ASN A 98 14.66 1.15 10.89
CA ASN A 98 15.91 0.56 11.36
C ASN A 98 17.01 1.62 11.51
N SER A 99 16.70 2.82 11.99
CA SER A 99 17.73 3.76 12.42
C SER A 99 18.30 3.26 13.75
N PRO A 100 19.63 3.15 13.91
CA PRO A 100 20.24 2.76 15.18
C PRO A 100 19.79 3.75 16.26
N VAL A 101 19.06 3.23 17.23
CA VAL A 101 18.45 3.99 18.32
C VAL A 101 19.58 4.43 19.26
N ASN A 102 19.99 5.69 19.15
CA ASN A 102 20.66 6.37 20.25
C ASN A 102 19.56 6.88 21.18
N GLU A 103 19.64 6.48 22.45
CA GLU A 103 18.59 6.46 23.47
C GLU A 103 18.04 7.83 23.92
N ASP A 104 18.42 8.93 23.29
CA ASP A 104 18.18 10.30 23.81
C ASP A 104 17.40 11.25 22.89
N THR A 105 16.75 10.74 21.85
CA THR A 105 15.81 11.57 21.07
C THR A 105 14.43 10.97 21.14
N VAL A 106 13.50 11.73 21.76
CA VAL A 106 12.06 11.58 21.56
C VAL A 106 11.86 11.41 20.06
N SER A 107 11.70 10.16 19.64
CA SER A 107 11.56 9.78 18.26
C SER A 107 10.33 10.54 17.79
N LYS A 108 10.55 11.49 16.88
CA LYS A 108 9.48 12.04 16.05
C LYS A 108 8.95 10.85 15.25
N VAL A 109 8.06 10.08 15.87
CA VAL A 109 7.22 9.11 15.20
C VAL A 109 6.45 9.97 14.22
N SER A 110 6.89 9.97 12.96
CA SER A 110 6.19 10.68 11.91
C SER A 110 4.78 10.10 11.91
N PRO A 111 3.73 10.94 11.95
CA PRO A 111 2.37 10.45 12.07
C PRO A 111 2.09 9.47 10.93
N LEU A 112 1.60 8.28 11.26
CA LEU A 112 1.08 7.36 10.25
C LEU A 112 -0.13 8.03 9.62
N PHE A 113 -0.18 8.04 8.30
CA PHE A 113 -1.27 8.58 7.50
C PHE A 113 -1.50 10.09 7.67
N PRO A 114 -0.49 10.93 7.37
CA PRO A 114 -0.56 12.38 7.64
C PRO A 114 -1.68 13.11 6.90
N SER A 115 -2.18 12.55 5.78
CA SER A 115 -3.20 13.17 4.93
C SER A 115 -4.43 12.28 4.69
N LEU A 116 -4.60 11.19 5.44
CA LEU A 116 -5.67 10.23 5.13
C LEU A 116 -7.04 10.75 5.56
N GLU A 117 -7.93 10.85 4.59
CA GLU A 117 -9.31 11.30 4.77
C GLU A 117 -10.27 10.11 4.79
N GLU A 118 -9.92 9.02 4.10
CA GLU A 118 -10.81 7.90 3.87
C GLU A 118 -10.09 6.55 3.94
N LEU A 119 -10.46 5.75 4.95
CA LEU A 119 -10.07 4.35 5.08
C LEU A 119 -11.29 3.45 4.88
N ARG A 120 -11.24 2.59 3.87
CA ARG A 120 -12.29 1.58 3.62
C ARG A 120 -11.68 0.19 3.59
N LEU A 121 -12.05 -0.63 4.56
CA LEU A 121 -11.70 -2.04 4.63
C LEU A 121 -12.98 -2.85 4.43
N TRP A 122 -13.01 -3.76 3.46
CA TRP A 122 -14.20 -4.54 3.14
C TRP A 122 -13.85 -6.00 2.91
N LYS A 123 -14.62 -6.94 3.49
CA LYS A 123 -14.36 -8.40 3.39
C LYS A 123 -12.89 -8.72 3.72
N MET A 124 -12.47 -8.30 4.92
CA MET A 124 -11.16 -8.61 5.50
C MET A 124 -11.34 -9.33 6.85
N PRO A 125 -11.97 -10.53 6.86
CA PRO A 125 -12.43 -11.20 8.08
C PRO A 125 -11.33 -11.61 9.05
N LYS A 126 -10.08 -11.76 8.59
CA LYS A 126 -8.94 -12.18 9.41
C LYS A 126 -8.05 -11.04 9.90
N LEU A 127 -8.30 -9.82 9.43
CA LEU A 127 -7.46 -8.67 9.76
C LEU A 127 -7.59 -8.36 11.26
N LYS A 128 -6.46 -8.39 11.97
CA LYS A 128 -6.38 -7.99 13.37
C LYS A 128 -6.02 -6.50 13.46
N GLY A 129 -6.63 -5.81 14.41
CA GLY A 129 -6.37 -4.40 14.74
C GLY A 129 -5.56 -4.26 16.02
#